data_AF-A0A8D0L588-F1
#
_entry.id   AF-A0A8D0L588-F1
#
_cell.length_a   1.000
_cell.length_b   1.000
_cell.length_c   1.000
_cell.angle_alpha   90.00
_cell.angle_beta   90.00
_cell.angle_gamma   90.00
#
_symmetry.space_group_name_H-M   'P 1'
#
loop_
_entity.id
_entity.type
_entity.pdbx_description
1 polymer ?
#
loop_
_entity_poly.entity_id
_entity_poly.type
_entity_poly.pdbx_seq_one_letter_code
_entity_poly.pdbx_strand_id
1 'polypeptide(L)'
;MEMPAKAPKPAPRLIFQERLRITALPLYYGGFLSVRYPQDQYWTELRGTTLFFYSDKKNTKVNKLDLINLMSVADINPAQSSCAMFILMLPDEEVEIKIDDPERGEEWKSFILTVRELSVPPSGSLLPSQVTRLREVLARERKRRAALEKPYIKTPFPLSPLCFYAVSRKEAVEMLEKDPTSGNLILRPGSDCKNYSVTIRQVIDAPCIKHYRVVSTGQAYRIDVDKPVRGYFFVIWKQKLKLCLPIQLSK
;
A
#
# COMPACT_ATOMS: atom_id res chain seq x y z
N MET A 1 35.39 23.85 17.72
CA MET A 1 34.43 22.84 18.20
C MET A 1 33.30 22.79 17.20
N GLU A 2 33.09 21.65 16.56
CA GLU A 2 32.01 21.47 15.59
C GLU A 2 30.77 20.93 16.30
N MET A 3 29.59 21.47 16.00
CA MET A 3 28.33 21.04 16.62
C MET A 3 27.75 19.87 15.82
N PRO A 4 27.51 18.68 16.43
CA PRO A 4 27.03 17.53 15.68
C PRO A 4 25.66 17.79 15.04
N ALA A 5 25.54 17.51 13.75
CA ALA A 5 24.34 17.76 12.96
C ALA A 5 23.12 17.06 13.57
N LYS A 6 22.14 17.86 14.01
CA LYS A 6 21.01 17.38 14.82
C LYS A 6 20.12 16.45 14.00
N ALA A 7 20.11 15.16 14.35
CA ALA A 7 19.37 14.12 13.64
C ALA A 7 17.91 14.53 13.35
N PRO A 8 17.40 14.31 12.12
CA PRO A 8 16.10 14.82 11.71
C PRO A 8 14.98 14.21 12.55
N LYS A 9 14.24 15.05 13.29
CA LYS A 9 13.15 14.59 14.17
C LYS A 9 12.16 13.70 13.39
N PRO A 10 11.80 12.51 13.90
CA PRO A 10 10.83 11.64 13.25
C PRO A 10 9.46 12.31 13.17
N ALA A 11 8.64 11.90 12.19
CA ALA A 11 7.28 12.40 12.07
C ALA A 11 6.45 12.08 13.33
N PRO A 12 5.53 12.97 13.76
CA PRO A 12 4.61 12.68 14.86
C PRO A 12 3.85 11.36 14.64
N ARG A 13 3.62 10.58 15.71
CA ARG A 13 3.09 9.21 15.62
C ARG A 13 1.81 9.09 14.79
N LEU A 14 0.90 10.07 14.91
CA LEU A 14 -0.34 10.16 14.13
C LEU A 14 -0.09 10.25 12.62
N ILE A 15 0.88 11.07 12.18
CA ILE A 15 1.27 11.21 10.78
C ILE A 15 1.89 9.92 10.25
N PHE A 16 2.72 9.23 11.05
CA PHE A 16 3.28 7.94 10.64
C PHE A 16 2.19 6.88 10.46
N GLN A 17 1.23 6.79 11.38
CA GLN A 17 0.07 5.91 11.29
C GLN A 17 -0.80 6.24 10.07
N GLU A 18 -1.06 7.53 9.82
CA GLU A 18 -1.86 7.97 8.67
C GLU A 18 -1.15 7.71 7.33
N ARG A 19 0.17 7.94 7.23
CA ARG A 19 0.95 7.58 6.03
C ARG A 19 0.99 6.08 5.81
N LEU A 20 1.04 5.26 6.88
CA LEU A 20 0.91 3.81 6.78
C LEU A 20 -0.49 3.39 6.32
N ARG A 21 -1.56 4.06 6.79
CA ARG A 21 -2.94 3.83 6.36
C ARG A 21 -3.18 4.19 4.89
N ILE A 22 -2.66 5.34 4.44
CA ILE A 22 -2.80 5.85 3.07
C ILE A 22 -1.99 5.01 2.07
N THR A 23 -0.73 4.68 2.39
CA THR A 23 0.15 3.97 1.44
C THR A 23 0.00 2.46 1.46
N ALA A 24 -0.52 1.88 2.54
CA ALA A 24 -0.55 0.43 2.82
C ALA A 24 0.83 -0.27 2.73
N LEU A 25 1.93 0.48 2.65
CA LEU A 25 3.28 -0.03 2.43
C LEU A 25 4.21 0.26 3.63
N PRO A 26 5.08 -0.69 4.00
CA PRO A 26 6.04 -0.52 5.09
C PRO A 26 7.06 0.58 4.76
N LEU A 27 7.43 1.38 5.77
CA LEU A 27 8.53 2.32 5.66
C LEU A 27 9.87 1.57 5.67
N TYR A 28 10.73 1.87 4.69
CA TYR A 28 12.08 1.33 4.57
C TYR A 28 13.14 2.36 4.92
N TYR A 29 13.05 3.55 4.32
CA TYR A 29 13.96 4.66 4.58
C TYR A 29 13.24 6.01 4.35
N GLY A 30 13.76 7.11 4.90
CA GLY A 30 13.13 8.42 4.74
C GLY A 30 13.97 9.57 5.30
N GLY A 31 13.86 10.72 4.64
CA GLY A 31 14.74 11.87 4.80
C GLY A 31 14.31 13.02 3.88
N PHE A 32 15.08 14.10 3.82
CA PHE A 32 14.85 15.16 2.83
C PHE A 32 15.64 14.87 1.55
N LEU A 33 15.01 15.11 0.40
CA LEU A 33 15.59 15.07 -0.95
C LEU A 33 15.21 16.36 -1.68
N SER A 34 16.09 16.92 -2.50
CA SER A 34 15.72 17.93 -3.49
C SER A 34 15.53 17.26 -4.86
N VAL A 35 14.42 17.53 -5.54
CA VAL A 35 13.93 16.67 -6.64
C VAL A 35 13.38 17.50 -7.81
N ARG A 36 13.93 17.30 -9.02
CA ARG A 36 13.72 18.11 -10.24
C ARG A 36 14.18 19.57 -10.08
N TYR A 37 14.12 20.34 -11.17
CA TYR A 37 14.46 21.77 -11.21
C TYR A 37 13.20 22.61 -11.50
N PRO A 38 12.91 23.71 -10.77
CA PRO A 38 13.64 24.24 -9.61
C PRO A 38 13.68 23.26 -8.43
N GLN A 39 14.76 23.31 -7.64
CA GLN A 39 15.09 22.31 -6.61
C GLN A 39 14.22 22.44 -5.35
N ASP A 40 12.94 22.09 -5.46
CA ASP A 40 12.03 21.89 -4.33
C ASP A 40 12.56 20.78 -3.41
N GLN A 41 12.64 21.06 -2.10
CA GLN A 41 13.03 20.09 -1.09
C GLN A 41 11.81 19.40 -0.48
N TYR A 42 11.70 18.08 -0.70
CA TYR A 42 10.62 17.24 -0.21
C TYR A 42 11.09 16.35 0.93
N TRP A 43 10.25 16.18 1.97
CA TRP A 43 10.39 15.03 2.84
C TRP A 43 9.96 13.80 2.03
N THR A 44 10.87 12.85 1.86
CA THR A 44 10.65 11.66 1.03
C THR A 44 10.65 10.40 1.89
N GLU A 45 9.74 9.47 1.59
CA GLU A 45 9.69 8.15 2.21
C GLU A 45 9.76 7.05 1.13
N LEU A 46 10.72 6.13 1.26
CA LEU A 46 10.76 4.91 0.46
C LEU A 46 9.87 3.85 1.12
N ARG A 47 8.84 3.40 0.41
CA ARG A 47 7.92 2.35 0.87
C ARG A 47 7.65 1.37 -0.26
N GLY A 48 7.92 0.08 -0.04
CA GLY A 48 7.87 -0.90 -1.13
C GLY A 48 8.85 -0.55 -2.25
N THR A 49 8.36 -0.52 -3.49
CA THR A 49 9.09 -0.06 -4.69
C THR A 49 8.79 1.40 -5.05
N THR A 50 8.26 2.23 -4.14
CA THR A 50 7.76 3.57 -4.48
C THR A 50 8.35 4.64 -3.55
N LEU A 51 8.81 5.74 -4.14
CA LEU A 51 9.17 6.97 -3.42
C LEU A 51 7.92 7.85 -3.27
N PHE A 52 7.68 8.34 -2.05
CA PHE A 52 6.56 9.22 -1.71
C PHE A 52 7.09 10.57 -1.24
N PHE A 53 6.82 11.64 -2.00
CA PHE A 53 7.30 13.00 -1.76
C PHE A 53 6.21 13.84 -1.07
N TYR A 54 6.55 14.44 0.06
CA TYR A 54 5.67 15.25 0.89
C TYR A 54 6.26 16.66 1.06
N SER A 55 5.52 17.70 0.67
CA SER A 55 5.97 19.10 0.79
C SER A 55 6.02 19.66 2.21
N ASP A 56 5.42 18.97 3.18
CA ASP A 56 5.72 19.12 4.61
C ASP A 56 5.52 17.76 5.31
N LYS A 57 6.15 17.59 6.48
CA LYS A 57 5.90 16.48 7.39
C LYS A 57 4.44 16.39 7.82
N LYS A 58 3.63 17.46 7.77
CA LYS A 58 2.19 17.41 8.09
C LYS A 58 1.27 17.15 6.88
N ASN A 59 1.77 17.22 5.65
CA ASN A 59 0.91 17.23 4.46
C ASN A 59 0.45 15.81 4.04
N THR A 60 -0.76 15.74 3.49
CA THR A 60 -1.42 14.54 2.92
C THR A 60 -1.50 14.55 1.40
N LYS A 61 -1.17 15.67 0.72
CA LYS A 61 -0.84 15.63 -0.71
C LYS A 61 0.52 14.97 -0.88
N VAL A 62 0.59 13.96 -1.76
CA VAL A 62 1.78 13.14 -1.97
C VAL A 62 2.01 12.96 -3.46
N ASN A 63 3.13 13.45 -3.98
CA ASN A 63 3.62 13.03 -5.29
C ASN A 63 4.32 11.68 -5.13
N LYS A 64 4.29 10.82 -6.15
CA LYS A 64 4.90 9.48 -6.09
C LYS A 64 5.72 9.18 -7.34
N LEU A 65 6.79 8.41 -7.17
CA LEU A 65 7.59 7.84 -8.26
C LEU A 65 7.71 6.33 -8.03
N ASP A 66 7.26 5.53 -9.00
CA ASP A 66 7.33 4.07 -8.90
C ASP A 66 8.64 3.56 -9.51
N LEU A 67 9.47 2.94 -8.68
CA LEU A 67 10.78 2.42 -9.05
C LEU A 67 10.67 1.04 -9.72
N ILE A 68 9.48 0.43 -9.83
CA ILE A 68 9.34 -0.93 -10.38
C ILE A 68 9.93 -1.06 -11.80
N ASN A 69 9.85 0.01 -12.60
CA ASN A 69 10.38 0.10 -13.96
C ASN A 69 11.70 0.89 -14.06
N LEU A 70 12.35 1.24 -12.94
CA LEU A 70 13.64 1.95 -12.93
C LEU A 70 14.66 1.18 -13.78
N MET A 71 15.22 1.82 -14.81
CA MET A 71 16.14 1.19 -15.75
C MET A 71 17.58 1.21 -15.22
N SER A 72 18.01 2.35 -14.69
CA SER A 72 19.34 2.54 -14.10
C SER A 72 19.34 3.74 -13.14
N VAL A 73 20.44 3.90 -12.41
CA VAL A 73 20.78 5.12 -11.66
C VAL A 73 22.12 5.63 -12.20
N ALA A 74 22.18 6.89 -12.61
CA ALA A 74 23.39 7.52 -13.13
C ALA A 74 23.92 8.55 -12.14
N ASP A 75 25.19 8.42 -11.73
CA ASP A 75 25.83 9.38 -10.82
C ASP A 75 26.19 10.67 -11.57
N ILE A 76 25.73 11.81 -11.03
CA ILE A 76 26.28 13.10 -11.40
C ILE A 76 27.43 13.36 -10.42
N ASN A 77 28.65 13.48 -10.92
CA ASN A 77 29.82 13.88 -10.14
C ASN A 77 30.25 15.31 -10.50
N PRO A 78 29.65 16.36 -9.89
CA PRO A 78 30.24 17.68 -9.94
C PRO A 78 31.57 17.63 -9.19
N ALA A 79 32.67 17.95 -9.87
CA ALA A 79 33.98 18.02 -9.24
C ALA A 79 33.92 18.99 -8.04
N GLN A 80 34.39 18.52 -6.88
CA GLN A 80 34.38 19.26 -5.60
C GLN A 80 33.00 19.52 -4.97
N SER A 81 31.96 18.74 -5.31
CA SER A 81 30.67 18.80 -4.63
C SER A 81 30.72 18.24 -3.20
N SER A 82 30.15 18.99 -2.24
CA SER A 82 29.89 18.54 -0.87
C SER A 82 28.54 17.80 -0.72
N CYS A 83 27.92 17.42 -1.85
CA CYS A 83 26.59 16.85 -1.93
C CYS A 83 26.58 15.73 -2.98
N ALA A 84 25.75 14.70 -2.76
CA ALA A 84 25.53 13.67 -3.76
C ALA A 84 24.43 14.10 -4.74
N MET A 85 24.61 13.76 -6.01
CA MET A 85 23.66 14.01 -7.08
C MET A 85 23.57 12.77 -7.98
N PHE A 86 22.35 12.31 -8.30
CA PHE A 86 22.15 11.21 -9.23
C PHE A 86 20.81 11.31 -9.95
N ILE A 87 20.72 10.72 -11.15
CA ILE A 87 19.52 10.66 -11.97
C ILE A 87 18.92 9.26 -11.86
N LEU A 88 17.63 9.18 -11.56
CA LEU A 88 16.83 7.97 -11.75
C LEU A 88 16.32 7.93 -13.19
N MET A 89 16.69 6.89 -13.95
CA MET A 89 16.27 6.70 -15.34
C MET A 89 15.01 5.83 -15.40
N LEU A 90 13.85 6.38 -15.74
CA LEU A 90 12.61 5.63 -15.96
C LEU A 90 12.23 5.68 -17.45
N PRO A 91 11.35 4.79 -17.96
CA PRO A 91 11.02 4.74 -19.39
C PRO A 91 10.41 6.03 -19.94
N ASP A 92 9.66 6.75 -19.11
CA ASP A 92 8.89 7.93 -19.50
C ASP A 92 9.47 9.26 -18.98
N GLU A 93 10.40 9.22 -18.01
CA GLU A 93 11.00 10.43 -17.41
C GLU A 93 12.36 10.18 -16.74
N GLU A 94 13.19 11.22 -16.68
CA GLU A 94 14.41 11.29 -15.89
C GLU A 94 14.17 12.12 -14.62
N VAL A 95 14.66 11.66 -13.47
CA VAL A 95 14.47 12.37 -12.19
C VAL A 95 15.80 12.59 -11.48
N GLU A 96 16.31 13.82 -11.56
CA GLU A 96 17.44 14.31 -10.76
C GLU A 96 17.08 14.36 -9.28
N ILE A 97 17.96 13.79 -8.44
CA ILE A 97 17.91 13.83 -6.99
C ILE A 97 19.22 14.43 -6.47
N LYS A 98 19.12 15.45 -5.61
CA LYS A 98 20.24 16.07 -4.88
C LYS A 98 20.07 15.87 -3.37
N ILE A 99 21.18 15.53 -2.70
CA ILE A 99 21.28 15.31 -1.25
C ILE A 99 22.52 16.03 -0.72
N ASP A 100 22.36 16.99 0.19
CA ASP A 100 23.44 17.83 0.74
C ASP A 100 24.40 17.11 1.73
N ASP A 101 24.50 15.78 1.61
CA ASP A 101 25.23 14.86 2.50
C ASP A 101 25.61 13.62 1.66
N PRO A 102 26.91 13.38 1.35
CA PRO A 102 27.30 12.33 0.41
C PRO A 102 27.15 10.92 0.99
N GLU A 103 27.29 10.74 2.31
CA GLU A 103 27.08 9.45 2.97
C GLU A 103 25.59 9.05 2.89
N ARG A 104 24.69 10.00 3.13
CA ARG A 104 23.25 9.80 2.90
C ARG A 104 22.90 9.64 1.43
N GLY A 105 23.67 10.24 0.52
CA GLY A 105 23.57 10.02 -0.92
C GLY A 105 23.72 8.55 -1.29
N GLU A 106 24.84 7.97 -0.91
CA GLU A 106 25.15 6.55 -1.11
C GLU A 106 24.17 5.65 -0.35
N GLU A 107 23.73 6.01 0.86
CA GLU A 107 22.69 5.27 1.59
C GLU A 107 21.33 5.27 0.85
N TRP A 108 20.86 6.42 0.38
CA TRP A 108 19.62 6.55 -0.40
C TRP A 108 19.66 5.73 -1.69
N LYS A 109 20.72 5.91 -2.48
CA LYS A 109 20.99 5.17 -3.72
C LYS A 109 21.01 3.66 -3.46
N SER A 110 21.68 3.23 -2.39
CA SER A 110 21.74 1.83 -1.98
C SER A 110 20.37 1.26 -1.59
N PHE A 111 19.53 2.02 -0.88
CA PHE A 111 18.16 1.60 -0.58
C PHE A 111 17.29 1.49 -1.84
N ILE A 112 17.39 2.45 -2.77
CA ILE A 112 16.68 2.46 -4.05
C ILE A 112 17.04 1.23 -4.90
N LEU A 113 18.34 0.95 -5.09
CA LEU A 113 18.82 -0.23 -5.81
C LEU A 113 18.40 -1.53 -5.11
N THR A 114 18.54 -1.61 -3.78
CA THR A 114 18.14 -2.79 -2.97
C THR A 114 16.68 -3.16 -3.18
N VAL A 115 15.75 -2.18 -3.14
CA VAL A 115 14.31 -2.48 -3.34
C VAL A 115 13.95 -2.70 -4.81
N ARG A 116 14.74 -2.20 -5.76
CA ARG A 116 14.57 -2.43 -7.20
C ARG A 116 15.00 -3.84 -7.60
N GLU A 117 16.27 -4.15 -7.37
CA GLU A 117 16.96 -5.36 -7.86
C GLU A 117 16.72 -6.60 -7.00
N LEU A 118 16.29 -6.44 -5.74
CA LEU A 118 16.29 -7.51 -4.73
C LEU A 118 17.71 -8.06 -4.43
N SER A 119 18.74 -7.24 -4.65
CA SER A 119 20.13 -7.44 -4.26
C SER A 119 20.46 -6.60 -3.01
N VAL A 120 21.71 -6.64 -2.52
CA VAL A 120 22.30 -5.51 -1.78
C VAL A 120 23.52 -5.09 -2.61
N PRO A 121 23.69 -3.80 -2.96
CA PRO A 121 24.84 -3.33 -3.72
C PRO A 121 26.20 -3.63 -3.04
N PRO A 122 27.30 -3.70 -3.81
CA PRO A 122 28.64 -3.88 -3.25
C PRO A 122 28.97 -2.80 -2.20
N SER A 123 29.32 -3.22 -0.99
CA SER A 123 29.44 -2.33 0.19
C SER A 123 30.78 -1.56 0.24
N GLY A 124 31.18 -0.92 -0.86
CA GLY A 124 32.44 -0.18 -0.95
C GLY A 124 32.47 1.12 -0.15
N SER A 125 31.32 1.80 -0.06
CA SER A 125 31.12 3.09 0.63
C SER A 125 30.35 2.98 1.95
N LEU A 126 29.78 1.80 2.26
CA LEU A 126 28.76 1.64 3.29
C LEU A 126 29.28 1.07 4.63
N LEU A 127 28.91 1.73 5.73
CA LEU A 127 29.15 1.27 7.09
C LEU A 127 28.40 -0.04 7.40
N PRO A 128 28.92 -0.93 8.27
CA PRO A 128 28.25 -2.19 8.62
C PRO A 128 26.81 -2.04 9.13
N SER A 129 26.48 -0.91 9.76
CA SER A 129 25.14 -0.56 10.24
C SER A 129 24.17 -0.15 9.12
N GLN A 130 24.67 0.39 8.00
CA GLN A 130 23.91 0.66 6.77
C GLN A 130 23.63 -0.66 6.05
N VAL A 131 24.66 -1.48 5.81
CA VAL A 131 24.53 -2.78 5.15
C VAL A 131 23.58 -3.71 5.91
N THR A 132 23.57 -3.67 7.24
CA THR A 132 22.61 -4.44 8.05
C THR A 132 21.17 -3.99 7.82
N ARG A 133 20.91 -2.67 7.78
CA ARG A 133 19.56 -2.12 7.50
C ARG A 133 19.11 -2.38 6.06
N LEU A 134 20.03 -2.39 5.09
CA LEU A 134 19.76 -2.80 3.72
C LEU A 134 19.34 -4.27 3.64
N ARG A 135 20.02 -5.18 4.36
CA ARG A 135 19.62 -6.60 4.46
C ARG A 135 18.24 -6.77 5.10
N GLU A 136 17.90 -5.99 6.13
CA GLU A 136 16.55 -5.99 6.70
C GLU A 136 15.48 -5.53 5.70
N VAL A 137 15.71 -4.42 5.01
CA VAL A 137 14.79 -3.91 3.97
C VAL A 137 14.65 -4.91 2.83
N LEU A 138 15.74 -5.54 2.40
CA LEU A 138 15.71 -6.61 1.42
C LEU A 138 14.88 -7.81 1.88
N ALA A 139 15.00 -8.24 3.13
CA ALA A 139 14.19 -9.33 3.68
C ALA A 139 12.70 -8.96 3.75
N ARG A 140 12.38 -7.72 4.14
CA ARG A 140 11.01 -7.18 4.16
C ARG A 140 10.42 -7.09 2.75
N GLU A 141 11.19 -6.60 1.77
CA GLU A 141 10.76 -6.44 0.39
C GLU A 141 10.66 -7.78 -0.35
N ARG A 142 11.60 -8.71 -0.15
CA ARG A 142 11.46 -10.10 -0.62
C ARG A 142 10.22 -10.75 -0.02
N LYS A 143 9.91 -10.55 1.27
CA LYS A 143 8.68 -11.06 1.89
C LYS A 143 7.42 -10.37 1.33
N ARG A 144 7.48 -9.07 1.01
CA ARG A 144 6.38 -8.33 0.36
C ARG A 144 6.13 -8.87 -1.04
N ARG A 145 7.16 -8.90 -1.90
CA ARG A 145 7.02 -9.44 -3.26
C ARG A 145 6.63 -10.92 -3.24
N ALA A 146 7.20 -11.75 -2.38
CA ALA A 146 6.76 -13.14 -2.19
C ALA A 146 5.36 -13.29 -1.53
N ALA A 147 4.65 -12.20 -1.21
CA ALA A 147 3.23 -12.22 -0.90
C ALA A 147 2.33 -11.76 -2.08
N LEU A 148 2.93 -11.17 -3.12
CA LEU A 148 2.30 -10.92 -4.43
C LEU A 148 2.57 -12.08 -5.41
N GLU A 149 3.84 -12.48 -5.52
CA GLU A 149 4.38 -13.60 -6.31
C GLU A 149 4.12 -14.98 -5.71
N LYS A 150 3.65 -15.03 -4.46
CA LYS A 150 3.01 -16.25 -3.97
C LYS A 150 1.87 -16.54 -4.93
N PRO A 151 1.78 -17.74 -5.52
CA PRO A 151 0.51 -18.20 -5.98
C PRO A 151 -0.45 -18.05 -4.79
N TYR A 152 -1.59 -17.41 -5.03
CA TYR A 152 -2.80 -17.93 -4.42
C TYR A 152 -2.73 -19.44 -4.63
N ILE A 153 -2.74 -20.21 -3.54
CA ILE A 153 -3.12 -21.63 -3.63
C ILE A 153 -4.37 -21.63 -4.50
N LYS A 154 -4.45 -22.52 -5.49
CA LYS A 154 -5.53 -22.51 -6.51
C LYS A 154 -6.90 -22.94 -5.95
N THR A 155 -7.30 -22.40 -4.79
CA THR A 155 -8.68 -21.99 -4.53
C THR A 155 -9.15 -21.23 -5.78
N PRO A 156 -10.09 -21.78 -6.57
CA PRO A 156 -10.26 -21.40 -7.97
C PRO A 156 -11.07 -20.11 -8.09
N PHE A 157 -10.43 -18.99 -7.81
CA PHE A 157 -11.11 -17.73 -7.58
C PHE A 157 -10.41 -16.50 -8.16
N PRO A 158 -11.21 -15.48 -8.54
CA PRO A 158 -10.69 -14.24 -9.10
C PRO A 158 -10.30 -13.24 -8.03
N LEU A 159 -9.56 -12.22 -8.49
CA LEU A 159 -9.66 -10.79 -8.14
C LEU A 159 -10.56 -10.47 -6.94
N SER A 160 -10.01 -9.74 -5.95
CA SER A 160 -10.75 -9.11 -4.86
C SER A 160 -12.05 -8.51 -5.40
N PRO A 161 -13.23 -8.99 -4.98
CA PRO A 161 -14.43 -8.81 -5.77
C PRO A 161 -14.82 -7.34 -5.89
N LEU A 162 -15.47 -6.96 -6.99
CA LEU A 162 -16.01 -5.61 -7.19
C LEU A 162 -16.94 -5.16 -6.04
N CYS A 163 -17.47 -6.10 -5.26
CA CYS A 163 -18.27 -5.82 -4.07
C CYS A 163 -17.48 -5.65 -2.76
N PHE A 164 -16.14 -5.75 -2.73
CA PHE A 164 -15.34 -5.56 -1.51
C PHE A 164 -14.89 -4.10 -1.33
N TYR A 165 -15.25 -3.51 -0.19
CA TYR A 165 -14.89 -2.14 0.18
C TYR A 165 -14.35 -2.08 1.62
N ALA A 166 -13.24 -1.39 1.82
CA ALA A 166 -12.58 -1.21 3.11
C ALA A 166 -13.27 -0.11 3.97
N VAL A 167 -14.57 -0.27 4.20
CA VAL A 167 -15.47 0.74 4.81
C VAL A 167 -16.15 0.23 6.08
N SER A 168 -16.55 1.14 6.96
CA SER A 168 -17.32 0.84 8.17
C SER A 168 -18.77 0.41 7.87
N ARG A 169 -19.50 0.03 8.92
CA ARG A 169 -20.94 -0.25 8.82
C ARG A 169 -21.73 0.96 8.31
N LYS A 170 -21.39 2.18 8.76
CA LYS A 170 -22.12 3.43 8.46
C LYS A 170 -21.89 3.87 7.02
N GLU A 171 -20.63 3.93 6.59
CA GLU A 171 -20.27 4.26 5.21
C GLU A 171 -20.89 3.27 4.21
N ALA A 172 -20.95 1.97 4.54
CA ALA A 172 -21.62 0.97 3.70
C ALA A 172 -23.15 1.11 3.65
N VAL A 173 -23.80 1.81 4.58
CA VAL A 173 -25.21 2.22 4.47
C VAL A 173 -25.30 3.39 3.50
N GLU A 174 -24.54 4.45 3.78
CA GLU A 174 -24.53 5.70 3.01
C GLU A 174 -24.21 5.49 1.53
N MET A 175 -23.27 4.59 1.20
CA MET A 175 -22.94 4.22 -0.19
C MET A 175 -24.13 3.58 -0.92
N LEU A 176 -24.84 2.65 -0.27
CA LEU A 176 -25.97 1.92 -0.86
C LEU A 176 -27.24 2.78 -0.98
N GLU A 177 -27.34 3.84 -0.20
CA GLU A 177 -28.43 4.81 -0.25
C GLU A 177 -28.14 5.94 -1.26
N LYS A 178 -26.88 6.40 -1.34
CA LYS A 178 -26.44 7.48 -2.23
C LYS A 178 -26.43 7.08 -3.72
N ASP A 179 -26.05 5.85 -4.05
CA ASP A 179 -26.10 5.35 -5.43
C ASP A 179 -26.71 3.93 -5.51
N PRO A 180 -28.03 3.83 -5.75
CA PRO A 180 -28.72 2.56 -6.00
C PRO A 180 -28.32 1.85 -7.30
N THR A 181 -27.60 2.51 -8.22
CA THR A 181 -27.26 1.98 -9.55
C THR A 181 -25.92 1.25 -9.57
N SER A 182 -24.94 1.71 -8.77
CA SER A 182 -23.65 1.00 -8.55
C SER A 182 -23.81 -0.38 -7.89
N GLY A 183 -24.98 -0.72 -7.36
CA GLY A 183 -25.30 -2.06 -6.87
C GLY A 183 -26.13 -2.04 -5.59
N ASN A 184 -26.23 -3.21 -4.95
CA ASN A 184 -27.04 -3.37 -3.73
C ASN A 184 -26.38 -4.23 -2.64
N LEU A 185 -25.07 -4.51 -2.76
CA LEU A 185 -24.30 -5.41 -1.89
C LEU A 185 -22.88 -4.87 -1.70
N ILE A 186 -22.47 -4.70 -0.44
CA ILE A 186 -21.10 -4.36 -0.02
C ILE A 186 -20.59 -5.43 0.95
N LEU A 187 -19.51 -6.12 0.57
CA LEU A 187 -18.67 -6.91 1.46
C LEU A 187 -17.63 -5.97 2.09
N ARG A 188 -17.47 -6.02 3.41
CA ARG A 188 -16.61 -5.11 4.17
C ARG A 188 -16.00 -5.81 5.40
N PRO A 189 -15.00 -5.21 6.07
CA PRO A 189 -14.55 -5.67 7.38
C PRO A 189 -15.70 -5.78 8.41
N GLY A 190 -15.63 -6.80 9.26
CA GLY A 190 -16.50 -6.98 10.40
C GLY A 190 -16.21 -5.99 11.53
N SER A 191 -17.20 -5.74 12.38
CA SER A 191 -17.07 -4.84 13.55
C SER A 191 -16.10 -5.36 14.63
N ASP A 192 -15.62 -6.60 14.50
CA ASP A 192 -14.66 -7.27 15.38
C ASP A 192 -13.22 -7.25 14.84
N CYS A 193 -12.99 -6.68 13.65
CA CYS A 193 -11.73 -6.70 12.88
C CYS A 193 -11.16 -8.12 12.61
N LYS A 194 -11.92 -9.18 12.84
CA LYS A 194 -11.48 -10.59 12.70
C LYS A 194 -12.27 -11.35 11.64
N ASN A 195 -13.51 -10.95 11.39
CA ASN A 195 -14.40 -11.53 10.39
C ASN A 195 -14.76 -10.52 9.30
N TYR A 196 -15.51 -10.97 8.30
CA TYR A 196 -16.11 -10.09 7.29
C TYR A 196 -17.60 -9.86 7.58
N SER A 197 -18.20 -8.89 6.91
CA SER A 197 -19.63 -8.62 6.97
C SER A 197 -20.15 -8.15 5.62
N VAL A 198 -21.37 -8.56 5.28
CA VAL A 198 -22.08 -8.09 4.09
C VAL A 198 -23.17 -7.12 4.52
N THR A 199 -23.15 -5.90 3.98
CA THR A 199 -24.29 -4.98 4.00
C THR A 199 -25.03 -5.10 2.66
N ILE A 200 -26.36 -5.29 2.69
CA ILE A 200 -27.21 -5.37 1.49
C ILE A 200 -28.39 -4.42 1.61
N ARG A 201 -28.75 -3.78 0.51
CA ARG A 201 -30.01 -3.06 0.34
C ARG A 201 -31.00 -3.96 -0.40
N GLN A 202 -32.07 -4.39 0.27
CA GLN A 202 -33.19 -5.12 -0.32
C GLN A 202 -34.26 -4.12 -0.76
N VAL A 203 -34.79 -4.30 -1.98
CA VAL A 203 -35.80 -3.41 -2.60
C VAL A 203 -36.99 -4.23 -3.14
N ILE A 204 -37.24 -5.42 -2.55
CA ILE A 204 -38.24 -6.37 -3.04
C ILE A 204 -39.65 -6.03 -2.50
N ASP A 205 -39.73 -5.65 -1.23
CA ASP A 205 -40.99 -5.36 -0.53
C ASP A 205 -41.01 -3.89 -0.10
N ALA A 206 -40.03 -3.50 0.73
CA ALA A 206 -39.71 -2.12 1.07
C ALA A 206 -38.18 -1.94 1.09
N PRO A 207 -37.65 -0.75 0.75
CA PRO A 207 -36.22 -0.46 0.84
C PRO A 207 -35.70 -0.65 2.28
N CYS A 208 -34.91 -1.68 2.52
CA CYS A 208 -34.33 -1.96 3.83
C CYS A 208 -32.88 -2.41 3.73
N ILE A 209 -32.05 -1.93 4.66
CA ILE A 209 -30.67 -2.41 4.82
C ILE A 209 -30.66 -3.62 5.75
N LYS A 210 -29.89 -4.64 5.39
CA LYS A 210 -29.59 -5.80 6.22
C LYS A 210 -28.08 -6.01 6.32
N HIS A 211 -27.61 -6.42 7.49
CA HIS A 211 -26.21 -6.78 7.72
C HIS A 211 -26.12 -8.25 8.08
N TYR A 212 -25.20 -8.98 7.46
CA TYR A 212 -24.97 -10.39 7.70
C TYR A 212 -23.50 -10.62 8.07
N ARG A 213 -23.27 -11.49 9.06
CA ARG A 213 -21.92 -11.94 9.45
C ARG A 213 -21.41 -12.92 8.40
N VAL A 214 -20.15 -12.77 7.99
CA VAL A 214 -19.47 -13.74 7.11
C VAL A 214 -18.37 -14.41 7.90
N VAL A 215 -18.50 -15.72 8.07
CA VAL A 215 -17.58 -16.58 8.83
C VAL A 215 -16.73 -17.37 7.84
N SER A 216 -15.40 -17.36 8.01
CA SER A 216 -14.53 -18.26 7.27
C SER A 216 -14.59 -19.66 7.88
N THR A 217 -14.81 -20.68 7.04
CA THR A 217 -14.72 -22.10 7.41
C THR A 217 -13.39 -22.71 6.96
N GLY A 218 -12.37 -21.89 6.71
CA GLY A 218 -11.06 -22.29 6.21
C GLY A 218 -11.03 -22.60 4.71
N GLN A 219 -11.98 -23.42 4.23
CA GLN A 219 -12.12 -23.77 2.81
C GLN A 219 -13.17 -22.94 2.06
N ALA A 220 -14.10 -22.30 2.77
CA ALA A 220 -15.17 -21.48 2.20
C ALA A 220 -15.54 -20.31 3.14
N TYR A 221 -16.48 -19.49 2.70
CA TYR A 221 -17.14 -18.48 3.52
C TYR A 221 -18.62 -18.82 3.69
N ARG A 222 -19.09 -18.93 4.93
CA ARG A 222 -20.51 -19.10 5.28
C ARG A 222 -21.08 -17.74 5.68
N ILE A 223 -22.27 -17.42 5.19
CA ILE A 223 -23.00 -16.21 5.59
C ILE A 223 -24.08 -16.63 6.58
N ASP A 224 -24.12 -15.93 7.71
CA ASP A 224 -25.00 -16.23 8.85
C ASP A 224 -26.33 -15.47 8.71
N VAL A 225 -27.46 -16.17 8.87
CA VAL A 225 -28.80 -15.63 8.55
C VAL A 225 -29.84 -16.17 9.54
N ASP A 226 -30.45 -15.29 10.33
CA ASP A 226 -31.36 -15.64 11.44
C ASP A 226 -32.70 -16.28 11.03
N LYS A 227 -33.03 -16.28 9.73
CA LYS A 227 -34.30 -16.81 9.19
C LYS A 227 -34.07 -17.56 7.88
N PRO A 228 -34.71 -18.73 7.67
CA PRO A 228 -34.54 -19.51 6.44
C PRO A 228 -34.98 -18.72 5.20
N VAL A 229 -34.12 -18.76 4.18
CA VAL A 229 -34.20 -17.86 3.02
C VAL A 229 -35.13 -18.44 1.94
N ARG A 230 -36.21 -17.72 1.62
CA ARG A 230 -37.17 -18.11 0.57
C ARG A 230 -36.51 -18.07 -0.84
N GLY A 231 -36.93 -18.98 -1.72
CA GLY A 231 -36.21 -19.35 -2.95
C GLY A 231 -35.74 -18.20 -3.84
N TYR A 232 -36.57 -17.19 -4.13
CA TYR A 232 -36.20 -16.04 -4.97
C TYR A 232 -35.01 -15.25 -4.42
N PHE A 233 -34.96 -15.02 -3.10
CA PHE A 233 -33.85 -14.33 -2.44
C PHE A 233 -32.57 -15.16 -2.54
N PHE A 234 -32.70 -16.49 -2.43
CA PHE A 234 -31.62 -17.47 -2.60
C PHE A 234 -31.00 -17.43 -4.01
N VAL A 235 -31.81 -17.30 -5.07
CA VAL A 235 -31.35 -17.24 -6.47
C VAL A 235 -30.56 -15.96 -6.74
N ILE A 236 -31.11 -14.80 -6.35
CA ILE A 236 -30.45 -13.49 -6.52
C ILE A 236 -29.11 -13.47 -5.78
N TRP A 237 -29.07 -14.00 -4.55
CA TRP A 237 -27.83 -14.19 -3.79
C TRP A 237 -26.85 -15.12 -4.51
N LYS A 238 -27.30 -16.29 -4.97
CA LYS A 238 -26.43 -17.29 -5.60
C LYS A 238 -25.84 -16.81 -6.93
N GLN A 239 -26.48 -15.89 -7.64
CA GLN A 239 -25.89 -15.19 -8.79
C GLN A 239 -24.90 -14.09 -8.35
N LYS A 240 -25.33 -13.12 -7.53
CA LYS A 240 -24.49 -11.97 -7.14
C LYS A 240 -23.27 -12.35 -6.29
N LEU A 241 -23.36 -13.40 -5.48
CA LEU A 241 -22.22 -13.92 -4.72
C LEU A 241 -21.32 -14.82 -5.56
N LYS A 242 -21.82 -15.57 -6.55
CA LYS A 242 -20.95 -16.27 -7.53
C LYS A 242 -20.05 -15.31 -8.31
N LEU A 243 -20.53 -14.09 -8.56
CA LEU A 243 -19.76 -13.01 -9.19
C LEU A 243 -18.72 -12.37 -8.23
N CYS A 244 -18.78 -12.65 -6.93
CA CYS A 244 -17.83 -12.14 -5.94
C CYS A 244 -16.89 -13.21 -5.36
N LEU A 245 -17.41 -14.32 -4.79
CA LEU A 245 -16.60 -15.35 -4.14
C LEU A 245 -17.19 -16.78 -4.27
N PRO A 246 -16.38 -17.84 -4.10
CA PRO A 246 -17.01 -19.58 -4.43
C PRO A 246 -17.96 -20.04 -3.32
N ILE A 247 -18.83 -19.15 -2.86
CA ILE A 247 -19.64 -19.30 -1.65
C ILE A 247 -20.65 -20.44 -1.81
N GLN A 248 -20.34 -21.57 -1.16
CA GLN A 248 -21.26 -22.69 -1.02
C GLN A 248 -22.35 -22.34 0.01
N LEU A 249 -23.49 -21.89 -0.51
CA LEU A 249 -24.72 -21.77 0.25
C LEU A 249 -25.30 -23.18 0.47
N SER A 250 -25.21 -23.71 1.71
CA SER A 250 -25.99 -24.89 2.10
C SER A 250 -27.48 -24.54 2.15
N LYS A 251 -28.33 -25.57 2.08
CA LYS A 251 -29.68 -25.46 2.65
C LYS A 251 -29.59 -25.32 4.19
#